data_AF-A0A8J3A940-F1
#
_entry.id   AF-A0A8J3A940-F1
#
_cell.length_a   1.000
_cell.length_b   1.000
_cell.length_c   1.000
_cell.angle_alpha   90.00
_cell.angle_beta   90.00
_cell.angle_gamma   90.00
#
_symmetry.space_group_name_H-M   'P 1'
#
loop_
_entity.id
_entity.type
_entity.pdbx_description
1 polymer ?
#
loop_
_entity_poly.entity_id
_entity_poly.type
_entity_poly.pdbx_seq_one_letter_code
_entity_poly.pdbx_strand_id
1 'polypeptide(L)'
;MNTDTLVPHDAEAALKAEQDRFDRMFDDIDSKVGQALGAFETGSLAGMPQPVQEAWRAMTGALNAAQLKANGAHSRIRDTASNDALPKEHRERVVRETRDQGESEVNDAIERARTHLAVLEANLRAAAVGSPDANPTSRQLARDEIRLTLDQLDPTQVPAAAVDLAGRNGDLASELLGRWGRAYLQSRGFDNVRDFADIETAAIAGLATHGQGSQRQAASAWVGLRRHKIAGQIDARLVASRYRLGLS
;
A
#
# COMPACT_ATOMS: atom_id res chain seq x y z
N MET A 1 3.38 24.17 55.40
CA MET A 1 2.05 24.04 54.74
C MET A 1 2.26 23.15 53.52
N ASN A 2 1.94 21.86 53.64
CA ASN A 2 1.88 20.95 52.50
C ASN A 2 0.52 21.14 51.83
N THR A 3 0.50 21.73 50.65
CA THR A 3 -0.65 21.62 49.74
C THR A 3 -0.48 20.33 48.97
N ASP A 4 -0.89 19.22 49.60
CA ASP A 4 -1.23 18.00 48.87
C ASP A 4 -2.40 18.34 47.95
N THR A 5 -2.09 18.62 46.70
CA THR A 5 -3.09 18.74 45.65
C THR A 5 -3.67 17.36 45.43
N LEU A 6 -4.76 17.04 46.15
CA LEU A 6 -5.63 15.91 45.87
C LEU A 6 -6.09 16.03 44.41
N VAL A 7 -5.43 15.28 43.52
CA VAL A 7 -5.99 15.01 42.20
C VAL A 7 -7.32 14.27 42.48
N PRO A 8 -8.46 14.77 41.98
CA PRO A 8 -9.74 14.10 42.21
C PRO A 8 -9.62 12.66 41.71
N HIS A 9 -10.04 11.69 42.52
CA HIS A 9 -10.00 10.26 42.23
C HIS A 9 -10.67 9.91 40.87
N ASP A 10 -11.55 10.80 40.39
CA ASP A 10 -12.23 10.74 39.10
C ASP A 10 -11.34 11.10 37.90
N ALA A 11 -10.32 11.95 38.07
CA ALA A 11 -9.44 12.40 36.99
C ALA A 11 -8.41 11.33 36.59
N GLU A 12 -7.84 10.61 37.56
CA GLU A 12 -6.98 9.45 37.29
C GLU A 12 -7.77 8.28 36.67
N ALA A 13 -8.99 8.04 37.14
CA ALA A 13 -9.87 7.03 36.57
C ALA A 13 -10.26 7.35 35.12
N ALA A 14 -10.56 8.61 34.82
CA ALA A 14 -10.84 9.07 33.46
C ALA A 14 -9.62 8.94 32.52
N LEU A 15 -8.43 9.34 32.99
CA LEU A 15 -7.20 9.23 32.20
C LEU A 15 -6.85 7.77 31.89
N LYS A 16 -7.01 6.88 32.88
CA LYS A 16 -6.79 5.44 32.69
C LYS A 16 -7.80 4.84 31.71
N ALA A 17 -9.08 5.20 31.84
CA ALA A 17 -10.13 4.72 30.93
C ALA A 17 -9.89 5.18 29.48
N GLU A 18 -9.36 6.39 29.30
CA GLU A 18 -8.98 6.93 28.00
C GLU A 18 -7.76 6.19 27.42
N GLN A 19 -6.73 5.93 28.22
CA GLN A 19 -5.59 5.09 27.82
C GLN A 19 -6.02 3.67 27.42
N ASP A 20 -6.83 3.01 28.24
CA ASP A 20 -7.36 1.66 27.95
C ASP A 20 -8.22 1.63 26.68
N ARG A 21 -8.88 2.75 26.34
CA ARG A 21 -9.61 2.89 25.08
C ARG A 21 -8.65 3.00 23.89
N PHE A 22 -7.59 3.79 24.01
CA PHE A 22 -6.60 3.95 22.95
C PHE A 22 -5.81 2.66 22.69
N ASP A 23 -5.43 1.94 23.74
CA ASP A 23 -4.76 0.65 23.61
C ASP A 23 -5.63 -0.36 22.86
N ARG A 24 -6.92 -0.46 23.23
CA ARG A 24 -7.89 -1.32 22.51
C ARG A 24 -8.06 -0.91 21.04
N MET A 25 -8.08 0.39 20.75
CA MET A 25 -8.19 0.88 19.38
C MET A 25 -6.95 0.53 18.56
N PHE A 26 -5.76 0.68 19.13
CA PHE A 26 -4.51 0.28 18.48
C PHE A 26 -4.51 -1.22 18.17
N ASP A 27 -4.85 -2.06 19.16
CA ASP A 27 -4.83 -3.51 19.01
C ASP A 27 -5.88 -4.00 17.98
N ASP A 28 -7.06 -3.36 17.91
CA ASP A 28 -8.09 -3.65 16.90
C ASP A 28 -7.60 -3.27 15.48
N ILE A 29 -6.99 -2.10 15.32
CA ILE A 29 -6.43 -1.68 14.03
C ILE A 29 -5.28 -2.62 13.63
N ASP A 30 -4.38 -2.95 14.56
CA ASP A 30 -3.27 -3.88 14.34
C ASP A 30 -3.79 -5.25 13.87
N SER A 31 -4.79 -5.79 14.56
CA SER A 31 -5.41 -7.07 14.20
C SER A 31 -6.01 -7.03 12.80
N LYS A 32 -6.76 -5.98 12.45
CA LYS A 32 -7.37 -5.81 11.11
C LYS A 32 -6.32 -5.67 10.01
N VAL A 33 -5.26 -4.92 10.26
CA VAL A 33 -4.12 -4.80 9.34
C VAL A 33 -3.48 -6.17 9.14
N GLY A 34 -3.20 -6.91 10.23
CA GLY A 34 -2.63 -8.26 10.18
C GLY A 34 -3.51 -9.25 9.40
N GLN A 35 -4.83 -9.24 9.62
CA GLN A 35 -5.78 -10.07 8.88
C GLN A 35 -5.79 -9.74 7.38
N ALA A 36 -5.78 -8.45 7.02
CA ALA A 36 -5.75 -8.03 5.63
C ALA A 36 -4.45 -8.45 4.93
N LEU A 37 -3.31 -8.33 5.62
CA LEU A 37 -2.00 -8.76 5.10
C LEU A 37 -1.93 -10.29 4.95
N GLY A 38 -2.36 -11.04 5.97
CA GLY A 38 -2.35 -12.51 5.92
C GLY A 38 -3.29 -13.10 4.87
N ALA A 39 -4.47 -12.48 4.69
CA ALA A 39 -5.40 -12.86 3.63
C ALA A 39 -4.80 -12.65 2.24
N PHE A 40 -4.09 -11.53 2.05
CA PHE A 40 -3.37 -11.28 0.81
C PHE A 40 -2.24 -12.30 0.57
N GLU A 41 -1.39 -12.52 1.57
CA GLU A 41 -0.23 -13.42 1.46
C GLU A 41 -0.63 -14.86 1.10
N THR A 42 -1.60 -15.41 1.83
CA THR A 42 -2.06 -16.79 1.65
C THR A 42 -2.67 -17.02 0.25
N GLY A 43 -3.39 -16.02 -0.28
CA GLY A 43 -4.11 -16.14 -1.54
C GLY A 43 -3.31 -15.74 -2.78
N SER A 44 -2.26 -14.92 -2.62
CA SER A 44 -1.72 -14.14 -3.76
C SER A 44 -0.22 -14.25 -3.99
N LEU A 45 0.57 -14.75 -3.03
CA LEU A 45 2.03 -14.72 -3.13
C LEU A 45 2.70 -16.05 -3.48
N ALA A 46 1.98 -17.16 -3.34
CA ALA A 46 2.49 -18.48 -3.70
C ALA A 46 2.82 -18.53 -5.20
N GLY A 47 4.06 -18.91 -5.55
CA GLY A 47 4.51 -19.00 -6.94
C GLY A 47 4.88 -17.66 -7.60
N MET A 48 4.81 -16.55 -6.86
CA MET A 48 5.23 -15.24 -7.39
C MET A 48 6.74 -15.16 -7.62
N PRO A 49 7.21 -14.34 -8.58
CA PRO A 49 8.63 -14.05 -8.75
C PRO A 49 9.29 -13.54 -7.46
N GLN A 50 10.57 -13.88 -7.28
CA GLN A 50 11.34 -13.48 -6.09
C GLN A 50 11.26 -11.97 -5.78
N PRO A 51 11.36 -11.04 -6.76
CA PRO A 51 11.23 -9.60 -6.48
C PRO A 51 9.88 -9.19 -5.88
N VAL A 52 8.79 -9.90 -6.20
CA VAL A 52 7.46 -9.67 -5.61
C VAL A 52 7.46 -10.13 -4.15
N GLN A 53 8.00 -11.31 -3.87
CA GLN A 53 8.07 -11.85 -2.51
C GLN A 53 8.97 -11.00 -1.61
N GLU A 54 10.11 -10.53 -2.12
CA GLU A 54 11.03 -9.66 -1.40
C GLU A 54 10.40 -8.30 -1.09
N ALA A 55 9.73 -7.68 -2.08
CA ALA A 55 9.03 -6.42 -1.86
C ALA A 55 7.91 -6.56 -0.82
N TRP A 56 7.15 -7.67 -0.85
CA TRP A 56 6.15 -7.98 0.19
C TRP A 56 6.78 -8.10 1.57
N ARG A 57 7.84 -8.92 1.72
CA ARG A 57 8.54 -9.12 3.00
C ARG A 57 9.14 -7.82 3.53
N ALA A 58 9.68 -6.99 2.65
CA ALA A 58 10.22 -5.69 3.03
C ALA A 58 9.12 -4.73 3.51
N MET A 59 7.97 -4.71 2.84
CA MET A 59 6.80 -3.93 3.26
C MET A 59 6.27 -4.38 4.62
N THR A 60 6.01 -5.68 4.80
CA THR A 60 5.50 -6.21 6.08
C THR A 60 6.53 -6.08 7.19
N GLY A 61 7.83 -6.25 6.89
CA GLY A 61 8.92 -5.98 7.81
C GLY A 61 8.96 -4.53 8.29
N ALA A 62 8.74 -3.56 7.39
CA ALA A 62 8.66 -2.15 7.74
C ALA A 62 7.44 -1.83 8.61
N LEU A 63 6.28 -2.45 8.35
CA LEU A 63 5.08 -2.31 9.20
C LEU A 63 5.29 -2.89 10.60
N ASN A 64 5.93 -4.06 10.70
CA ASN A 64 6.30 -4.66 11.98
C ASN A 64 7.30 -3.78 12.73
N ALA A 65 8.25 -3.17 12.03
CA ALA A 65 9.17 -2.20 12.64
C ALA A 65 8.40 -1.00 13.20
N ALA A 66 7.45 -0.41 12.46
CA ALA A 66 6.63 0.69 12.94
C ALA A 66 5.88 0.32 14.23
N GLN A 67 5.31 -0.89 14.30
CA GLN A 67 4.65 -1.40 15.50
C GLN A 67 5.61 -1.54 16.68
N LEU A 68 6.78 -2.16 16.48
CA LEU A 68 7.78 -2.31 17.54
C LEU A 68 8.26 -0.96 18.07
N LYS A 69 8.46 0.03 17.18
CA LYS A 69 8.84 1.39 17.57
C LYS A 69 7.75 2.08 18.38
N ALA A 70 6.49 2.01 17.93
CA ALA A 70 5.36 2.57 18.65
C ALA A 70 5.21 1.95 20.06
N ASN A 71 5.27 0.61 20.15
CA ASN A 71 5.17 -0.10 21.42
C ASN A 71 6.34 0.23 22.37
N GLY A 72 7.57 0.27 21.83
CA GLY A 72 8.76 0.59 22.62
C GLY A 72 8.80 2.04 23.10
N ALA A 73 8.32 3.00 22.31
CA ALA A 73 8.17 4.38 22.73
C ALA A 73 7.03 4.54 23.76
N HIS A 74 5.88 3.90 23.54
CA HIS A 74 4.76 3.92 24.47
C HIS A 74 5.14 3.34 25.85
N SER A 75 5.82 2.19 25.90
CA SER A 75 6.31 1.62 27.15
C SER A 75 7.22 2.59 27.89
N ARG A 76 8.21 3.18 27.20
CA ARG A 76 9.13 4.16 27.79
C ARG A 76 8.41 5.42 28.30
N ILE A 77 7.43 5.93 27.56
CA ILE A 77 6.58 7.04 28.00
C ILE A 77 5.85 6.68 29.28
N ARG A 78 5.20 5.51 29.32
CA ARG A 78 4.46 5.04 30.48
C ARG A 78 5.36 4.86 31.71
N ASP A 79 6.51 4.21 31.54
CA ASP A 79 7.47 3.96 32.63
C ASP A 79 8.08 5.27 33.14
N THR A 80 8.34 6.23 32.26
CA THR A 80 8.85 7.54 32.66
C THR A 80 7.79 8.37 33.38
N ALA A 81 6.55 8.35 32.88
CA ALA A 81 5.45 9.12 33.44
C ALA A 81 5.07 8.66 34.85
N SER A 82 5.17 7.36 35.15
CA SER A 82 4.86 6.77 36.45
C SER A 82 6.04 6.75 37.45
N ASN A 83 7.23 7.20 37.04
CA ASN A 83 8.42 7.18 37.90
C ASN A 83 8.47 8.37 38.86
N ASP A 84 7.84 8.23 40.03
CA ASP A 84 7.79 9.29 41.05
C ASP A 84 9.14 9.68 41.67
N ALA A 85 10.20 8.89 41.44
CA ALA A 85 11.55 9.24 41.87
C ALA A 85 12.19 10.36 41.03
N LEU A 86 11.66 10.64 39.82
CA LEU A 86 12.16 11.69 38.94
C LEU A 86 11.46 13.03 39.20
N PRO A 87 12.17 14.17 39.13
CA PRO A 87 11.53 15.48 39.14
C PRO A 87 10.49 15.61 38.02
N LYS A 88 9.35 16.25 38.31
CA LYS A 88 8.24 16.41 37.35
C LYS A 88 8.68 17.00 36.01
N GLU A 89 9.46 18.08 36.04
CA GLU A 89 9.99 18.74 34.83
C GLU A 89 10.86 17.78 33.99
N HIS A 90 11.63 16.91 34.66
CA HIS A 90 12.44 15.91 33.99
C HIS A 90 11.58 14.84 33.32
N ARG A 91 10.53 14.35 34.01
CA ARG A 91 9.58 13.39 33.43
C ARG A 91 8.90 13.95 32.19
N GLU A 92 8.36 15.16 32.28
CA GLU A 92 7.66 15.82 31.17
C GLU A 92 8.57 16.04 29.96
N ARG A 93 9.83 16.42 30.20
CA ARG A 93 10.83 16.56 29.13
C ARG A 93 11.14 15.22 28.46
N VAL A 94 11.46 14.18 29.25
CA VAL A 94 11.82 12.86 28.69
C VAL A 94 10.63 12.20 27.99
N VAL A 95 9.40 12.37 28.50
CA VAL A 95 8.18 11.91 27.83
C VAL A 95 8.03 12.57 26.46
N ARG A 96 8.26 13.89 26.38
CA ARG A 96 8.19 14.64 25.12
C ARG A 96 9.27 14.19 24.15
N GLU A 97 10.53 14.14 24.58
CA GLU A 97 11.65 13.67 23.75
C GLU A 97 11.42 12.25 23.23
N THR A 98 10.88 11.36 24.07
CA THR A 98 10.56 9.97 23.69
C THR A 98 9.40 9.91 22.70
N ARG A 99 8.39 10.77 22.86
CA ARG A 99 7.26 10.88 21.94
C ARG A 99 7.71 11.37 20.58
N ASP A 100 8.48 12.46 20.53
CA ASP A 100 8.94 13.09 19.29
C ASP A 100 9.86 12.12 18.52
N GLN A 101 10.78 11.45 19.22
CA GLN A 101 11.63 10.41 18.63
C GLN A 101 10.80 9.21 18.14
N GLY A 102 9.82 8.77 18.94
CA GLY A 102 8.93 7.69 18.57
C GLY A 102 8.10 7.99 17.32
N GLU A 103 7.58 9.23 17.21
CA GLU A 103 6.85 9.70 16.03
C GLU A 103 7.74 9.67 14.79
N SER A 104 8.95 10.22 14.87
CA SER A 104 9.91 10.21 13.76
C SER A 104 10.22 8.79 13.29
N GLU A 105 10.54 7.88 14.22
CA GLU A 105 10.90 6.50 13.87
C GLU A 105 9.72 5.71 13.28
N VAL A 106 8.50 5.96 13.76
CA VAL A 106 7.28 5.37 13.19
C VAL A 106 7.04 5.91 11.78
N ASN A 107 7.14 7.23 11.59
CA ASN A 107 6.96 7.85 10.26
C ASN A 107 7.97 7.28 9.26
N ASP A 108 9.24 7.16 9.63
CA ASP A 108 10.28 6.60 8.76
C ASP A 108 10.01 5.13 8.40
N ALA A 109 9.46 4.34 9.32
CA ALA A 109 9.08 2.96 9.04
C ALA A 109 7.85 2.88 8.11
N ILE A 110 6.86 3.76 8.30
CA ILE A 110 5.67 3.85 7.44
C ILE A 110 6.04 4.31 6.03
N GLU A 111 6.91 5.31 5.87
CA GLU A 111 7.38 5.76 4.56
C GLU A 111 8.14 4.66 3.82
N ARG A 112 8.95 3.88 4.53
CA ARG A 112 9.58 2.68 3.96
C ARG A 112 8.55 1.65 3.52
N ALA A 113 7.50 1.41 4.32
CA ALA A 113 6.41 0.52 3.93
C ALA A 113 5.68 1.01 2.67
N ARG A 114 5.37 2.31 2.57
CA ARG A 114 4.76 2.93 1.37
C ARG A 114 5.66 2.78 0.13
N THR A 115 6.97 3.00 0.30
CA THR A 115 7.96 2.82 -0.76
C THR A 115 7.99 1.36 -1.25
N HIS A 116 8.04 0.40 -0.33
CA HIS A 116 8.02 -1.02 -0.69
C HIS A 116 6.69 -1.47 -1.30
N LEU A 117 5.55 -0.87 -0.90
CA LEU A 117 4.27 -1.08 -1.57
C LEU A 117 4.32 -0.61 -3.03
N ALA A 118 4.90 0.57 -3.30
CA ALA A 118 5.04 1.06 -4.67
C ALA A 118 5.93 0.13 -5.52
N VAL A 119 7.03 -0.38 -4.96
CA VAL A 119 7.89 -1.38 -5.63
C VAL A 119 7.14 -2.69 -5.87
N LEU A 120 6.37 -3.16 -4.89
CA LEU A 120 5.55 -4.35 -5.01
C LEU A 120 4.51 -4.20 -6.13
N GLU A 121 3.79 -3.08 -6.16
CA GLU A 121 2.83 -2.79 -7.22
C GLU A 121 3.52 -2.76 -8.59
N ALA A 122 4.67 -2.10 -8.71
CA ALA A 122 5.43 -2.06 -9.97
C ALA A 122 5.87 -3.47 -10.43
N ASN A 123 6.38 -4.30 -9.52
CA ASN A 123 6.78 -5.67 -9.82
C ASN A 123 5.59 -6.54 -10.26
N LEU A 124 4.44 -6.39 -9.60
CA LEU A 124 3.22 -7.10 -9.97
C LEU A 124 2.67 -6.64 -11.33
N ARG A 125 2.67 -5.33 -11.62
CA ARG A 125 2.26 -4.79 -12.92
C ARG A 125 3.17 -5.30 -14.04
N ALA A 126 4.48 -5.26 -13.83
CA ALA A 126 5.46 -5.77 -14.79
C ALA A 126 5.30 -7.27 -15.04
N ALA A 127 5.05 -8.06 -13.99
CA ALA A 127 4.80 -9.51 -14.12
C ALA A 127 3.43 -9.83 -14.74
N ALA A 128 2.42 -8.97 -14.54
CA ALA A 128 1.09 -9.13 -15.09
C ALA A 128 1.02 -8.73 -16.57
N VAL A 129 1.52 -7.56 -16.96
CA VAL A 129 1.45 -7.16 -18.38
C VAL A 129 2.51 -7.92 -19.18
N GLY A 130 3.70 -8.10 -18.63
CA GLY A 130 4.82 -8.72 -19.34
C GLY A 130 5.45 -7.79 -20.37
N SER A 131 6.39 -8.33 -21.14
CA SER A 131 6.91 -7.67 -22.34
C SER A 131 6.18 -8.19 -23.57
N PRO A 132 6.07 -7.40 -24.65
CA PRO A 132 5.54 -7.90 -25.91
C PRO A 132 6.26 -9.18 -26.35
N ASP A 133 5.52 -10.13 -26.93
CA ASP A 133 6.04 -11.42 -27.40
C ASP A 133 7.31 -11.22 -28.25
N ALA A 134 8.31 -12.07 -28.05
CA ALA A 134 9.53 -12.05 -28.85
C ALA A 134 9.26 -12.43 -30.32
N ASN A 135 8.19 -13.18 -30.59
CA ASN A 135 7.82 -13.60 -31.93
C ASN A 135 7.27 -12.42 -32.77
N PRO A 136 7.99 -11.99 -33.84
CA PRO A 136 7.54 -10.87 -34.67
C PRO A 136 6.17 -11.08 -35.31
N THR A 137 5.80 -12.32 -35.62
CA THR A 137 4.50 -12.63 -36.23
C THR A 137 3.35 -12.40 -35.25
N SER A 138 3.45 -12.91 -34.02
CA SER A 138 2.45 -12.68 -32.96
C SER A 138 2.25 -11.19 -32.72
N ARG A 139 3.35 -10.43 -32.65
CA ARG A 139 3.29 -8.99 -32.48
C ARG A 139 2.59 -8.29 -33.64
N GLN A 140 2.89 -8.67 -34.87
CA GLN A 140 2.27 -8.06 -36.04
C GLN A 140 0.76 -8.31 -36.05
N LEU A 141 0.32 -9.53 -35.71
CA LEU A 141 -1.10 -9.86 -35.58
C LEU A 141 -1.79 -9.01 -34.50
N ALA A 142 -1.17 -8.87 -33.33
CA ALA A 142 -1.70 -8.01 -32.26
C ALA A 142 -1.82 -6.54 -32.70
N ARG A 143 -0.83 -6.01 -33.42
CA ARG A 143 -0.87 -4.64 -33.96
C ARG A 143 -1.95 -4.45 -35.00
N ASP A 144 -2.13 -5.44 -35.88
CA ASP A 144 -3.15 -5.38 -36.92
C ASP A 144 -4.56 -5.45 -36.31
N GLU A 145 -4.76 -6.24 -35.25
CA GLU A 145 -6.01 -6.25 -34.49
C GLU A 145 -6.28 -4.92 -33.78
N ILE A 146 -5.26 -4.32 -33.16
CA ILE A 146 -5.35 -3.00 -32.53
C ILE A 146 -5.75 -1.95 -33.56
N ARG A 147 -5.08 -1.93 -34.73
CA ARG A 147 -5.40 -1.02 -35.84
C ARG A 147 -6.80 -1.24 -36.37
N LEU A 148 -7.18 -2.48 -36.65
CA LEU A 148 -8.49 -2.81 -37.18
C LEU A 148 -9.62 -2.31 -36.26
N THR A 149 -9.40 -2.39 -34.94
CA THR A 149 -10.37 -1.95 -33.94
C THR A 149 -10.36 -0.44 -33.74
N LEU A 150 -9.18 0.18 -33.65
CA LEU A 150 -9.05 1.58 -33.27
C LEU A 150 -9.06 2.55 -34.46
N ASP A 151 -8.68 2.10 -35.67
CA ASP A 151 -8.45 3.02 -36.78
C ASP A 151 -9.73 3.70 -37.28
N GLN A 152 -10.86 3.00 -37.17
CA GLN A 152 -12.17 3.46 -37.63
C GLN A 152 -12.91 4.32 -36.60
N LEU A 153 -12.37 4.47 -35.40
CA LEU A 153 -13.02 5.18 -34.31
C LEU A 153 -12.66 6.66 -34.29
N ASP A 154 -13.63 7.48 -33.90
CA ASP A 154 -13.38 8.89 -33.58
C ASP A 154 -12.39 9.00 -32.42
N PRO A 155 -11.50 10.03 -32.40
CA PRO A 155 -10.50 10.19 -31.34
C PRO A 155 -11.07 10.15 -29.92
N THR A 156 -12.29 10.63 -29.72
CA THR A 156 -12.98 10.62 -28.42
C THR A 156 -13.41 9.23 -27.94
N GLN A 157 -13.48 8.24 -28.84
CA GLN A 157 -13.89 6.86 -28.54
C GLN A 157 -12.69 5.93 -28.36
N VAL A 158 -11.52 6.30 -28.89
CA VAL A 158 -10.26 5.55 -28.77
C VAL A 158 -9.93 5.18 -27.31
N PRO A 159 -10.13 6.04 -26.29
CA PRO A 159 -9.75 5.68 -24.93
C PRO A 159 -10.51 4.49 -24.37
N ALA A 160 -11.84 4.53 -24.45
CA ALA A 160 -12.67 3.45 -23.97
C ALA A 160 -12.39 2.14 -24.72
N ALA A 161 -12.18 2.21 -26.05
CA ALA A 161 -11.87 1.04 -26.86
C ALA A 161 -10.48 0.45 -26.57
N ALA A 162 -9.47 1.29 -26.32
CA ALA A 162 -8.12 0.84 -25.96
C ALA A 162 -8.09 0.15 -24.58
N VAL A 163 -8.84 0.69 -23.61
CA VAL A 163 -9.04 0.10 -22.28
C VAL A 163 -9.69 -1.28 -22.40
N ASP A 164 -10.75 -1.40 -23.21
CA ASP A 164 -11.45 -2.66 -23.43
C ASP A 164 -10.57 -3.71 -24.14
N LEU A 165 -9.86 -3.31 -25.20
CA LEU A 165 -8.90 -4.19 -25.91
C LEU A 165 -7.83 -4.74 -24.97
N ALA A 166 -7.25 -3.87 -24.14
CA ALA A 166 -6.21 -4.27 -23.20
C ALA A 166 -6.72 -5.29 -22.17
N GLY A 167 -7.99 -5.20 -21.76
CA GLY A 167 -8.61 -6.15 -20.83
C GLY A 167 -8.90 -7.54 -21.44
N ARG A 168 -8.90 -7.69 -22.77
CA ARG A 168 -9.28 -8.95 -23.43
C ARG A 168 -8.13 -9.96 -23.51
N ASN A 169 -6.91 -9.49 -23.78
CA ASN A 169 -5.76 -10.34 -24.06
C ASN A 169 -4.44 -9.68 -23.62
N GLY A 170 -3.56 -10.47 -23.01
CA GLY A 170 -2.21 -10.04 -22.61
C GLY A 170 -1.32 -9.58 -23.75
N ASP A 171 -1.46 -10.16 -24.95
CA ASP A 171 -0.67 -9.76 -26.12
C ASP A 171 -1.08 -8.35 -26.60
N LEU A 172 -2.39 -8.09 -26.63
CA LEU A 172 -2.95 -6.77 -26.96
C LEU A 172 -2.58 -5.74 -25.90
N ALA A 173 -2.70 -6.09 -24.62
CA ALA A 173 -2.26 -5.24 -23.51
C ALA A 173 -0.77 -4.89 -23.63
N SER A 174 0.08 -5.87 -23.89
CA SER A 174 1.53 -5.69 -24.01
C SER A 174 1.90 -4.78 -25.18
N GLU A 175 1.28 -4.97 -26.35
CA GLU A 175 1.55 -4.10 -27.50
C GLU A 175 1.00 -2.69 -27.30
N LEU A 176 -0.20 -2.52 -26.71
CA LEU A 176 -0.79 -1.21 -26.39
C LEU A 176 0.07 -0.42 -25.39
N LEU A 177 0.56 -1.08 -24.33
CA LEU A 177 1.36 -0.45 -23.28
C LEU A 177 2.85 -0.32 -23.66
N GLY A 178 3.28 -1.05 -24.68
CA GLY A 178 4.64 -1.02 -25.23
C GLY A 178 4.96 0.26 -26.02
N ARG A 179 6.21 0.38 -26.46
CA ARG A 179 6.70 1.57 -27.19
C ARG A 179 5.89 1.88 -28.44
N TRP A 180 5.51 0.84 -29.20
CA TRP A 180 4.72 1.02 -30.41
C TRP A 180 3.30 1.49 -30.10
N GLY A 181 2.59 0.82 -29.19
CA GLY A 181 1.21 1.17 -28.83
C GLY A 181 1.09 2.57 -28.23
N ARG A 182 2.05 2.97 -27.39
CA ARG A 182 2.10 4.35 -26.87
C ARG A 182 2.23 5.38 -27.98
N ALA A 183 3.15 5.18 -28.93
CA ALA A 183 3.33 6.09 -30.05
C ALA A 183 2.10 6.11 -30.98
N TYR A 184 1.49 4.95 -31.21
CA TYR A 184 0.27 4.82 -32.01
C TYR A 184 -0.91 5.55 -31.34
N LEU A 185 -1.16 5.31 -30.05
CA LEU A 185 -2.21 6.01 -29.30
C LEU A 185 -1.95 7.52 -29.30
N GLN A 186 -0.73 7.98 -29.03
CA GLN A 186 -0.39 9.40 -29.13
C GLN A 186 -0.73 9.99 -30.51
N SER A 187 -0.43 9.28 -31.61
CA SER A 187 -0.82 9.75 -32.96
C SER A 187 -2.34 9.82 -33.19
N ARG A 188 -3.13 9.14 -32.36
CA ARG A 188 -4.60 9.18 -32.33
C ARG A 188 -5.14 10.27 -31.38
N GLY A 189 -4.28 11.12 -30.82
CA GLY A 189 -4.64 12.21 -29.89
C GLY A 189 -4.59 11.82 -28.41
N PHE A 190 -3.85 10.77 -28.07
CA PHE A 190 -3.76 10.23 -26.71
C PHE A 190 -2.55 10.78 -25.95
N ASP A 191 -2.69 11.98 -25.40
CA ASP A 191 -1.55 12.74 -24.87
C ASP A 191 -1.45 12.69 -23.34
N ASN A 192 -2.42 12.11 -22.65
CA ASN A 192 -2.51 12.15 -21.19
C ASN A 192 -1.94 10.90 -20.52
N VAL A 193 -1.02 11.09 -19.57
CA VAL A 193 -0.45 10.03 -18.73
C VAL A 193 -1.54 9.27 -17.97
N ARG A 194 -2.64 9.94 -17.59
CA ARG A 194 -3.77 9.33 -16.89
C ARG A 194 -4.44 8.23 -17.70
N ASP A 195 -4.60 8.44 -19.01
CA ASP A 195 -5.33 7.50 -19.85
C ASP A 195 -4.53 6.19 -20.04
N PHE A 196 -3.19 6.27 -20.03
CA PHE A 196 -2.33 5.08 -20.01
C PHE A 196 -2.42 4.29 -18.70
N ALA A 197 -2.62 4.96 -17.56
CA ALA A 197 -2.80 4.29 -16.28
C ALA A 197 -4.15 3.54 -16.20
N ASP A 198 -5.19 4.08 -16.86
CA ASP A 198 -6.50 3.42 -16.96
C ASP A 198 -6.42 2.19 -17.88
N ILE A 199 -5.68 2.27 -19.01
CA ILE A 199 -5.39 1.11 -19.87
C ILE A 199 -4.62 0.03 -19.10
N GLU A 200 -3.57 0.40 -18.36
CA GLU A 200 -2.79 -0.55 -17.56
C GLU A 200 -3.66 -1.22 -16.49
N THR A 201 -4.51 -0.45 -15.80
CA THR A 201 -5.44 -0.98 -14.80
C THR A 201 -6.43 -1.97 -15.40
N ALA A 202 -7.02 -1.65 -16.55
CA ALA A 202 -7.96 -2.53 -17.23
C ALA A 202 -7.29 -3.77 -17.81
N ALA A 203 -6.08 -3.64 -18.35
CA ALA A 203 -5.26 -4.77 -18.79
C ALA A 203 -5.07 -5.77 -17.66
N ILE A 204 -4.64 -5.28 -16.50
CA ILE A 204 -4.36 -6.15 -15.34
C ILE A 204 -5.66 -6.77 -14.80
N ALA A 205 -6.75 -5.99 -14.72
CA ALA A 205 -8.04 -6.54 -14.29
C ALA A 205 -8.57 -7.63 -15.24
N GLY A 206 -8.43 -7.41 -16.55
CA GLY A 206 -8.76 -8.38 -17.59
C GLY A 206 -7.91 -9.65 -17.49
N LEU A 207 -6.60 -9.49 -17.30
CA LEU A 207 -5.64 -10.59 -17.14
C LEU A 207 -5.86 -11.40 -15.86
N ALA A 208 -6.37 -10.81 -14.79
CA ALA A 208 -6.78 -11.56 -13.61
C ALA A 208 -7.93 -12.55 -13.93
N THR A 209 -8.77 -12.21 -14.91
CA THR A 209 -9.92 -13.00 -15.33
C THR A 209 -9.58 -14.00 -16.44
N HIS A 210 -8.86 -13.54 -17.47
CA HIS A 210 -8.66 -14.27 -18.73
C HIS A 210 -7.19 -14.65 -19.00
N GLY A 211 -6.24 -14.13 -18.23
CA GLY A 211 -4.82 -14.44 -18.40
C GLY A 211 -4.49 -15.90 -18.09
N GLN A 212 -3.24 -16.29 -18.36
CA GLN A 212 -2.77 -17.65 -18.12
C GLN A 212 -1.52 -17.69 -17.25
N GLY A 213 -1.30 -18.82 -16.57
CA GLY A 213 -0.08 -19.10 -15.81
C GLY A 213 0.30 -17.99 -14.82
N SER A 214 1.59 -17.63 -14.81
CA SER A 214 2.17 -16.60 -13.94
C SER A 214 1.57 -15.20 -14.18
N GLN A 215 1.13 -14.92 -15.41
CA GLN A 215 0.52 -13.64 -15.78
C GLN A 215 -0.78 -13.41 -15.01
N ARG A 216 -1.67 -14.41 -15.04
CA ARG A 216 -2.94 -14.37 -14.30
C ARG A 216 -2.71 -14.27 -12.80
N GLN A 217 -1.74 -15.02 -12.27
CA GLN A 217 -1.43 -14.98 -10.85
C GLN A 217 -0.98 -13.57 -10.45
N ALA A 218 -0.04 -12.96 -11.18
CA ALA A 218 0.46 -11.61 -10.87
C ALA A 218 -0.66 -10.56 -10.97
N ALA A 219 -1.51 -10.67 -11.99
CA ALA A 219 -2.66 -9.81 -12.17
C ALA A 219 -3.67 -9.95 -11.02
N SER A 220 -3.97 -11.18 -10.62
CA SER A 220 -4.87 -11.47 -9.49
C SER A 220 -4.32 -10.93 -8.18
N ALA A 221 -3.01 -11.06 -7.95
CA ALA A 221 -2.35 -10.46 -6.79
C ALA A 221 -2.43 -8.93 -6.82
N TRP A 222 -2.20 -8.29 -7.96
CA TRP A 222 -2.35 -6.84 -8.06
C TRP A 222 -3.78 -6.37 -7.73
N VAL A 223 -4.80 -7.08 -8.24
CA VAL A 223 -6.21 -6.82 -7.89
C VAL A 223 -6.46 -7.07 -6.40
N GLY A 224 -5.86 -8.11 -5.84
CA GLY A 224 -5.90 -8.45 -4.41
C GLY A 224 -5.40 -7.31 -3.52
N LEU A 225 -4.25 -6.69 -3.84
CA LEU A 225 -3.71 -5.55 -3.10
C LEU A 225 -4.73 -4.41 -2.96
N ARG A 226 -5.41 -4.09 -4.06
CA ARG A 226 -6.42 -3.03 -4.10
C ARG A 226 -7.69 -3.44 -3.35
N ARG A 227 -8.16 -4.68 -3.53
CA ARG A 227 -9.34 -5.22 -2.84
C ARG A 227 -9.16 -5.19 -1.31
N HIS A 228 -7.98 -5.56 -0.82
CA HIS A 228 -7.64 -5.54 0.60
C HIS A 228 -7.25 -4.14 1.11
N LYS A 229 -7.23 -3.13 0.24
CA LYS A 229 -6.91 -1.73 0.57
C LYS A 229 -5.58 -1.61 1.32
N ILE A 230 -4.53 -2.33 0.90
CA ILE A 230 -3.25 -2.41 1.63
C ILE A 230 -2.66 -1.03 1.91
N ALA A 231 -2.71 -0.08 0.96
CA ALA A 231 -2.29 1.30 1.21
C ALA A 231 -3.04 1.95 2.40
N GLY A 232 -4.35 1.77 2.46
CA GLY A 232 -5.17 2.26 3.58
C GLY A 232 -4.85 1.55 4.90
N GLN A 233 -4.38 0.30 4.87
CA GLN A 233 -3.91 -0.41 6.07
C GLN A 233 -2.58 0.16 6.60
N ILE A 234 -1.67 0.56 5.70
CA ILE A 234 -0.44 1.28 6.06
C ILE A 234 -0.79 2.61 6.73
N ASP A 235 -1.75 3.35 6.17
CA ASP A 235 -2.18 4.64 6.73
C ASP A 235 -2.89 4.47 8.07
N ALA A 236 -3.77 3.46 8.19
CA ALA A 236 -4.42 3.13 9.45
C ALA A 236 -3.41 2.77 10.54
N ARG A 237 -2.31 2.08 10.18
CA ARG A 237 -1.21 1.78 11.10
C ARG A 237 -0.55 3.05 11.62
N LEU A 238 -0.27 4.02 10.75
CA LEU A 238 0.32 5.29 11.15
C LEU A 238 -0.58 6.02 12.15
N VAL A 239 -1.87 6.13 11.84
CA VAL A 239 -2.86 6.77 12.71
C VAL A 239 -2.91 6.08 14.08
N ALA A 240 -2.99 4.74 14.11
CA ALA A 240 -2.98 3.97 15.35
C ALA A 240 -1.71 4.25 16.18
N SER A 241 -0.53 4.21 15.54
CA SER A 241 0.74 4.48 16.21
C SER A 241 0.81 5.89 16.80
N ARG A 242 0.30 6.90 16.09
CA ARG A 242 0.24 8.29 16.62
C ARG A 242 -0.64 8.38 17.86
N TYR A 243 -1.84 7.80 17.83
CA TYR A 243 -2.71 7.73 19.00
C TYR A 243 -2.01 7.03 20.18
N ARG A 244 -1.30 5.93 19.93
CA ARG A 244 -0.56 5.20 20.96
C ARG A 244 0.55 6.04 21.61
N LEU A 245 1.13 6.99 20.88
CA LEU A 245 2.14 7.93 21.38
C LEU A 245 1.53 9.17 22.08
N GLY A 246 0.19 9.29 22.10
CA GLY A 246 -0.51 10.47 22.61
C GLY A 246 -0.42 11.67 21.68
N LEU A 247 -0.35 11.42 20.36
CA LEU A 247 -0.35 12.43 19.31
C LEU A 247 -1.73 12.39 18.63
N SER A 248 -2.63 13.29 19.03
CA SER A 248 -3.95 13.50 18.43
C SER A 248 -3.96 14.76 17.55
#